data_AF-A0A6H1Z8T9-F1
#
_entry.id   AF-A0A6H1Z8T9-F1
#
_cell.length_a   1.000
_cell.length_b   1.000
_cell.length_c   1.000
_cell.angle_alpha   90.00
_cell.angle_beta   90.00
_cell.angle_gamma   90.00
#
_symmetry.space_group_name_H-M   'P 1'
#
loop_
_entity.id
_entity.type
_entity.pdbx_description
1 polymer ?
#
loop_
_entity_poly.entity_id
_entity_poly.type
_entity_poly.pdbx_seq_one_letter_code
_entity_poly.pdbx_strand_id
1 'polypeptide(L)'
;MLVQLGVCKGVTSKEKQNGIIEHYLVLSAPGRDQYGQEVEQSIGLKVSKRQLDAGIENSYKSYIGKQVAVPVYAKAWKSKNGPAFGMDLWLSDDGLPVPVQRIQPRPAAVAGGN
;
A
#
# COMPACT_ATOMS: atom_id res chain seq x y z
N MET A 1 9.33 5.47 -9.50
CA MET A 1 7.99 5.22 -8.94
C MET A 1 8.05 3.88 -8.22
N LEU A 2 7.83 3.85 -6.90
CA LEU A 2 7.72 2.58 -6.15
C LEU A 2 6.27 2.11 -6.20
N VAL A 3 6.04 0.82 -6.07
CA VAL A 3 4.71 0.23 -6.06
C VAL A 3 4.53 -0.61 -4.82
N GLN A 4 3.48 -0.35 -4.05
CA GLN A 4 3.08 -1.16 -2.91
C GLN A 4 1.99 -2.14 -3.36
N LEU A 5 2.25 -3.43 -3.16
CA LEU A 5 1.27 -4.50 -3.35
C LEU A 5 0.61 -4.85 -2.01
N GLY A 6 -0.68 -5.14 -2.04
CA GLY A 6 -1.41 -5.65 -0.88
C GLY A 6 -2.89 -5.83 -1.13
N VAL A 7 -3.59 -6.42 -0.18
CA VAL A 7 -5.06 -6.51 -0.17
C VAL A 7 -5.62 -5.18 0.31
N CYS A 8 -6.46 -4.54 -0.49
CA CYS A 8 -7.07 -3.27 -0.12
C CYS A 8 -8.06 -3.47 1.03
N LYS A 9 -7.90 -2.69 2.11
CA LYS A 9 -8.84 -2.63 3.24
C LYS A 9 -9.72 -1.37 3.23
N GLY A 10 -9.43 -0.42 2.34
CA GLY A 10 -10.19 0.82 2.15
C GLY A 10 -9.43 2.07 2.61
N VAL A 11 -10.11 3.22 2.56
CA VAL A 11 -9.57 4.51 3.02
C VAL A 11 -10.13 4.81 4.41
N THR A 12 -9.28 5.26 5.33
CA THR A 12 -9.63 5.61 6.71
C THR A 12 -9.00 6.94 7.12
N SER A 13 -9.41 7.48 8.26
CA SER A 13 -8.86 8.70 8.85
C SER A 13 -8.47 8.49 10.30
N LYS A 14 -7.39 9.15 10.73
CA LYS A 14 -6.94 9.16 12.13
C LYS A 14 -6.68 10.59 12.56
N GLU A 15 -7.32 10.99 13.65
CA GLU A 15 -7.04 12.25 14.30
C GLU A 15 -5.78 12.14 15.16
N LYS A 16 -4.88 13.11 15.02
CA LYS A 16 -3.68 13.24 15.86
C LYS A 16 -3.95 14.14 17.05
N GLN A 17 -3.14 13.98 18.10
CA GLN A 17 -3.23 14.79 19.33
C GLN A 17 -3.15 16.31 19.10
N ASN A 18 -2.61 16.75 17.97
CA ASN A 18 -2.55 18.16 17.58
C ASN A 18 -3.77 18.64 16.76
N GLY A 19 -4.85 17.85 16.71
CA GLY A 19 -6.08 18.17 15.97
C GLY A 19 -5.99 17.97 14.45
N ILE A 20 -4.86 17.48 13.93
CA ILE A 20 -4.72 17.19 12.50
C ILE A 20 -5.35 15.84 12.18
N ILE A 21 -6.27 15.82 11.22
CA ILE A 21 -6.84 14.60 10.66
C ILE A 21 -5.98 14.15 9.49
N GLU A 22 -5.41 12.96 9.60
CA GLU A 22 -4.66 12.32 8.53
C GLU A 22 -5.47 11.20 7.91
N HIS A 23 -5.46 11.11 6.58
CA HIS A 23 -6.16 10.08 5.83
C HIS A 23 -5.18 9.05 5.25
N TYR A 24 -5.62 7.80 5.20
CA TYR A 24 -4.81 6.66 4.84
C TYR A 24 -5.57 5.71 3.92
N LEU A 25 -4.95 5.30 2.82
CA LEU A 25 -5.33 4.06 2.14
C LEU A 25 -4.65 2.90 2.88
N VAL A 26 -5.43 1.94 3.35
CA VAL A 26 -4.92 0.80 4.10
C VAL A 26 -4.81 -0.41 3.19
N LEU A 27 -3.60 -0.95 3.11
CA LEU A 27 -3.32 -2.22 2.46
C LEU A 27 -2.91 -3.25 3.51
N SER A 28 -3.19 -4.50 3.25
CA SER A 28 -2.66 -5.62 4.01
C SER A 28 -1.66 -6.41 3.18
N ALA A 29 -0.52 -6.73 3.77
CA ALA A 29 0.52 -7.54 3.14
C ALA A 29 1.13 -8.52 4.14
N PRO A 30 1.60 -9.69 3.69
CA PRO A 30 2.39 -10.57 4.54
C PRO A 30 3.70 -9.86 4.91
N GLY A 31 4.02 -9.86 6.20
CA GLY A 31 5.28 -9.39 6.75
C GLY A 31 5.83 -10.39 7.74
N ARG A 32 7.01 -10.11 8.29
CA ARG A 32 7.59 -10.89 9.38
C ARG A 32 7.52 -10.09 10.66
N ASP A 33 7.15 -10.75 11.75
CA ASP A 33 7.26 -10.17 13.09
C ASP A 33 8.73 -10.17 13.58
N GLN A 34 8.94 -9.69 14.80
CA GLN A 34 10.26 -9.66 15.45
C GLN A 34 10.86 -11.05 15.74
N TYR A 35 10.05 -12.11 15.64
CA TYR A 35 10.44 -13.51 15.83
C TYR A 35 10.58 -14.26 14.49
N GLY A 36 10.36 -13.59 13.36
CA GLY A 36 10.44 -14.16 12.01
C GLY A 36 9.19 -14.92 11.56
N GLN A 37 8.09 -14.88 12.31
CA GLN A 37 6.83 -15.51 11.92
C GLN A 37 6.09 -14.67 10.87
N GLU A 38 5.45 -15.33 9.91
CA GLU A 38 4.62 -14.65 8.91
C GLU A 38 3.34 -14.13 9.55
N VAL A 39 3.14 -12.82 9.47
CA VAL A 39 1.97 -12.12 10.01
C VAL A 39 1.38 -11.19 8.97
N GLU A 40 0.05 -11.03 8.99
CA GLU A 40 -0.65 -10.05 8.17
C GLU A 40 -0.41 -8.65 8.77
N GLN A 41 0.32 -7.80 8.04
CA GLN A 41 0.62 -6.43 8.47
C GLN A 41 -0.25 -5.42 7.73
N SER A 42 -0.82 -4.47 8.47
CA SER A 42 -1.54 -3.34 7.89
C SER A 42 -0.59 -2.20 7.58
N ILE A 43 -0.55 -1.80 6.32
CA ILE A 43 0.27 -0.72 5.78
C ILE A 43 -0.63 0.48 5.47
N GLY A 44 -0.40 1.59 6.17
CA GLY A 44 -1.12 2.85 5.94
C GLY A 44 -0.36 3.74 4.95
N LEU A 45 -0.94 3.98 3.78
CA LEU A 45 -0.43 4.90 2.78
C LEU A 45 -1.09 6.27 2.95
N LYS A 46 -0.30 7.30 3.26
CA LYS A 46 -0.81 8.66 3.49
C LYS A 46 -1.44 9.22 2.21
N VAL A 47 -2.62 9.80 2.37
CA VAL A 47 -3.41 10.41 1.31
C VAL A 47 -3.33 11.93 1.43
N SER A 48 -3.01 12.61 0.34
CA SER A 48 -2.98 14.07 0.29
C SER A 48 -4.40 14.66 0.22
N LYS A 49 -4.56 15.92 0.66
CA LYS A 49 -5.84 16.64 0.53
C LYS A 49 -6.35 16.65 -0.92
N ARG A 50 -5.47 16.89 -1.89
CA ARG A 50 -5.82 16.88 -3.32
C ARG A 50 -6.43 15.55 -3.76
N GLN A 51 -5.88 14.42 -3.30
CA GLN A 51 -6.40 13.09 -3.62
C GLN A 51 -7.74 12.82 -2.94
N LEU A 52 -7.93 13.30 -1.71
CA LEU A 52 -9.24 13.23 -1.03
C LEU A 52 -10.29 14.03 -1.79
N ASP A 53 -9.99 15.27 -2.15
CA ASP A 53 -10.89 16.14 -2.94
C ASP A 53 -11.21 15.51 -4.31
N ALA A 54 -10.28 14.76 -4.90
CA ALA A 54 -10.46 14.03 -6.15
C ALA A 54 -11.27 12.72 -6.01
N GLY A 55 -11.72 12.38 -4.80
CA GLY A 55 -12.59 11.23 -4.56
C GLY A 55 -11.87 9.88 -4.52
N ILE A 56 -10.62 9.85 -4.05
CA ILE A 56 -9.80 8.62 -3.96
C ILE A 56 -10.52 7.47 -3.24
N GLU A 57 -11.38 7.74 -2.25
CA GLU A 57 -12.18 6.73 -1.57
C GLU A 57 -13.06 5.95 -2.56
N ASN A 58 -13.72 6.65 -3.49
CA ASN A 58 -14.58 6.03 -4.49
C ASN A 58 -13.79 5.15 -5.46
N SER A 59 -12.59 5.57 -5.82
CA SER A 59 -11.68 4.79 -6.66
C SER A 59 -11.32 3.44 -6.03
N TYR A 60 -11.23 3.36 -4.70
CA TYR A 60 -10.83 2.15 -3.97
C TYR A 60 -11.97 1.28 -3.44
N LYS A 61 -13.22 1.79 -3.39
CA LYS A 61 -14.39 1.02 -2.92
C LYS A 61 -14.56 -0.34 -3.60
N SER A 62 -14.38 -0.39 -4.93
CA SER A 62 -14.53 -1.62 -5.71
C SER A 62 -13.38 -2.63 -5.53
N TYR A 63 -12.29 -2.21 -4.89
CA TYR A 63 -11.09 -3.00 -4.67
C TYR A 63 -10.98 -3.56 -3.25
N ILE A 64 -11.87 -3.20 -2.33
CA ILE A 64 -11.86 -3.73 -0.96
C ILE A 64 -11.90 -5.27 -1.00
N GLY A 65 -10.96 -5.91 -0.28
CA GLY A 65 -10.76 -7.35 -0.27
C GLY A 65 -10.00 -7.92 -1.48
N LYS A 66 -9.65 -7.09 -2.47
CA LYS A 66 -8.88 -7.50 -3.65
C LYS A 66 -7.42 -7.07 -3.53
N GLN A 67 -6.54 -7.83 -4.18
CA GLN A 67 -5.15 -7.43 -4.34
C GLN A 67 -5.04 -6.25 -5.30
N VAL A 68 -4.32 -5.21 -4.88
CA VAL A 68 -4.05 -4.01 -5.66
C VAL A 68 -2.55 -3.71 -5.64
N ALA A 69 -2.08 -3.09 -6.72
CA ALA A 69 -0.79 -2.42 -6.77
C ALA A 69 -1.05 -0.91 -6.75
N VAL A 70 -0.34 -0.19 -5.91
CA VAL A 70 -0.56 1.25 -5.70
C VAL A 70 0.76 1.99 -5.83
N PRO A 71 0.81 3.09 -6.60
CA PRO A 71 2.04 3.86 -6.74
C PRO A 71 2.29 4.65 -5.44
N VAL A 72 3.51 4.53 -4.92
CA VAL A 72 3.89 5.13 -3.63
C VAL A 72 5.21 5.90 -3.72
N TYR A 73 5.28 6.94 -2.90
CA TYR A 73 6.50 7.65 -2.57
C TYR A 73 6.88 7.33 -1.12
N ALA A 74 8.12 6.90 -0.90
CA ALA A 74 8.64 6.57 0.41
C ALA A 74 9.55 7.70 0.91
N LYS A 75 9.28 8.21 2.11
CA LYS A 75 10.08 9.25 2.75
C LYS A 75 10.66 8.72 4.06
N ALA A 76 11.99 8.62 4.11
CA ALA A 76 12.69 8.30 5.34
C ALA A 76 12.55 9.46 6.34
N TRP A 77 12.40 9.11 7.60
CA TRP A 77 12.46 10.07 8.70
C TRP A 77 13.28 9.53 9.85
N LYS A 78 13.83 10.45 10.63
CA LYS A 78 14.53 10.16 11.88
C LYS A 78 13.88 10.99 12.97
N SER A 79 13.65 10.37 14.12
CA SER A 79 13.15 11.08 15.29
C SER A 79 14.12 12.19 15.67
N LYS A 80 13.59 13.37 15.99
CA LYS A 80 14.41 14.48 16.51
C LYS A 80 15.00 14.18 17.89
N ASN A 81 14.37 13.27 18.64
CA ASN A 81 14.64 13.03 20.06
C ASN A 81 15.31 11.68 20.35
N GLY A 82 15.81 10.95 19.34
CA GLY A 82 16.41 9.64 19.58
C GLY A 82 16.87 8.89 18.33
N PRO A 83 17.32 7.62 18.48
CA PRO A 83 17.84 6.81 17.37
C PRO A 83 16.73 6.25 16.46
N ALA A 84 15.46 6.43 16.80
CA ALA A 84 14.34 5.93 16.03
C ALA A 84 14.37 6.49 14.60
N PHE A 85 14.27 5.60 13.63
CA PHE A 85 14.15 5.90 12.22
C PHE A 85 12.96 5.13 11.66
N GLY A 86 12.39 5.62 10.58
CA GLY A 86 11.25 4.99 9.93
C GLY A 86 11.07 5.43 8.50
N MET A 87 10.07 4.84 7.86
CA MET A 87 9.68 5.15 6.49
C MET A 87 8.20 5.51 6.47
N ASP A 88 7.88 6.72 6.02
CA ASP A 88 6.51 7.11 5.72
C ASP A 88 6.21 6.81 4.25
N LEU A 89 5.08 6.16 4.00
CA LEU A 89 4.59 5.92 2.65
C LEU A 89 3.46 6.89 2.31
N TRP A 90 3.53 7.49 1.13
CA TRP A 90 2.54 8.40 0.57
C TRP A 90 2.04 7.87 -0.76
N LEU A 91 0.76 8.05 -1.07
CA LEU A 91 0.26 7.83 -2.43
C LEU A 91 0.94 8.80 -3.39
N SER A 92 1.56 8.27 -4.45
CA SER A 92 2.15 9.10 -5.51
C SER A 92 1.16 9.31 -6.65
N ASP A 93 1.48 10.27 -7.52
CA ASP A 93 0.74 10.55 -8.75
C ASP A 93 -0.76 10.84 -8.48
N ASP A 94 -1.66 10.23 -9.26
CA ASP A 94 -3.11 10.27 -9.03
C ASP A 94 -3.57 9.34 -7.90
N GLY A 95 -2.67 8.49 -7.40
CA GLY A 95 -2.94 7.50 -6.37
C GLY A 95 -3.82 6.34 -6.82
N LEU A 96 -4.10 6.20 -8.12
CA LEU A 96 -4.97 5.14 -8.63
C LEU A 96 -4.26 3.78 -8.66
N PRO A 97 -5.01 2.66 -8.57
CA PRO A 97 -4.42 1.33 -8.70
C PRO A 97 -3.76 1.15 -10.06
N VAL A 98 -2.54 0.62 -10.06
CA VAL A 98 -1.86 0.21 -11.29
C VAL A 98 -2.24 -1.22 -11.67
N PRO A 99 -2.41 -1.53 -12.97
CA PRO A 99 -2.64 -2.90 -13.42
C PRO A 99 -1.50 -3.82 -13.00
N VAL A 100 -1.81 -4.83 -12.20
CA VAL A 100 -0.88 -5.94 -11.96
C VAL A 100 -0.89 -6.79 -13.22
N GLN A 101 0.17 -6.71 -14.04
CA GLN A 101 0.36 -7.69 -15.10
C GLN A 101 0.49 -9.06 -14.43
N ARG A 102 -0.58 -9.86 -14.51
CA ARG A 102 -0.51 -11.28 -14.18
C ARG A 102 0.45 -11.88 -15.19
N ILE A 103 1.66 -12.22 -14.74
CA ILE A 103 2.54 -13.11 -15.50
C ILE A 103 1.72 -14.40 -15.65
N GLN A 104 1.18 -14.65 -16.84
CA GLN A 104 0.56 -15.94 -17.10
C GLN A 104 1.65 -16.99 -16.84
N PRO A 105 1.39 -18.03 -16.04
CA PRO A 105 2.33 -19.12 -15.91
C PRO A 105 2.65 -19.60 -17.32
N ARG A 106 3.93 -19.56 -17.69
CA ARG A 106 4.41 -20.07 -18.97
C ARG A 106 3.87 -21.52 -19.06
N PRO A 107 3.11 -21.86 -20.12
CA PRO A 107 2.67 -23.24 -20.31
C PRO A 107 3.89 -24.12 -20.17
N ALA A 108 3.83 -25.13 -19.28
CA ALA A 108 4.89 -26.12 -19.16
C ALA A 108 5.20 -26.62 -20.57
N ALA A 109 6.47 -26.55 -20.97
CA ALA A 109 6.90 -27.04 -22.27
C ALA A 109 6.39 -28.48 -22.39
N VAL A 110 5.49 -28.71 -23.34
CA VAL A 110 5.08 -30.06 -23.72
C VAL A 110 6.34 -30.76 -24.21
N ALA A 111 6.91 -31.58 -23.34
CA ALA A 111 7.85 -32.62 -23.73
C ALA A 111 7.04 -33.69 -24.48
N GLY A 112 6.78 -33.44 -25.76
CA GLY A 112 6.46 -34.49 -26.74
C GLY A 112 7.69 -34.59 -27.65
N GLY A 113 8.38 -35.71 -27.80
CA GLY A 113 7.94 -37.10 -27.63
C GLY A 113 7.95 -37.74 -29.01
N ASN A 114 9.10 -38.36 -29.33
CA ASN A 114 9.47 -39.20 -30.48
C ASN A 114 9.46 -38.60 -31.89
#